data_AF-A0A6L6XVR3-F1
#
_entry.id   AF-A0A6L6XVR3-F1
#
_cell.length_a   1.000
_cell.length_b   1.000
_cell.length_c   1.000
_cell.angle_alpha   90.00
_cell.angle_beta   90.00
_cell.angle_gamma   90.00
#
_symmetry.space_group_name_H-M   'P 1'
#
loop_
_entity.id
_entity.type
_entity.pdbx_description
1 polymer ?
#
loop_
_entity_poly.entity_id
_entity_poly.type
_entity_poly.pdbx_seq_one_letter_code
_entity_poly.pdbx_strand_id
1 'polypeptide(L)'
;MTAPSRQPMTLADYVRELTEPHTHVETYQTKSLTGPGFIDARHITRAPALLVQLANNDVPSAASDDGPRAGYASKPAARLEALDALVSIDLAVNRWILDIGDQPQHLDTARALQQLHSLAVGADQVTRTAIERDVHRWWIHARIVTGWDSAAWSPDNTCPACGERGTLRIRLAEHIGRCTFKGDDRRDPCGATWDEATIGLLADHIRAESEAERQVRPGAGPCWCPVPEPDVPDLRFQCPACGSARCWNAVHARLLASLREERMGA
;
A
#
# COMPACT_ATOMS: atom_id res chain seq x y z
N MET A 1 -12.89 -21.51 23.04
CA MET A 1 -11.55 -20.97 23.32
C MET A 1 -11.48 -19.60 22.66
N THR A 2 -11.43 -18.53 23.44
CA THR A 2 -11.36 -17.16 22.92
C THR A 2 -9.93 -16.93 22.41
N ALA A 3 -9.77 -16.56 21.15
CA ALA A 3 -8.46 -16.21 20.61
C ALA A 3 -7.88 -15.04 21.45
N PRO A 4 -6.60 -15.08 21.84
CA PRO A 4 -6.00 -13.96 22.56
C PRO A 4 -6.09 -12.72 21.67
N SER A 5 -6.71 -11.66 22.17
CA SER A 5 -6.73 -10.37 21.49
C SER A 5 -5.29 -9.91 21.33
N ARG A 6 -4.82 -9.76 20.09
CA ARG A 6 -3.50 -9.20 19.80
C ARG A 6 -3.50 -7.78 20.36
N GLN A 7 -2.67 -7.53 21.38
CA GLN A 7 -2.54 -6.19 21.93
C GLN A 7 -2.08 -5.24 20.82
N PRO A 8 -2.66 -4.02 20.73
CA PRO A 8 -2.20 -3.04 19.77
C PRO A 8 -0.74 -2.71 20.08
N MET A 9 0.12 -2.75 19.07
CA MET A 9 1.52 -2.37 19.22
C MET A 9 1.62 -0.88 19.52
N THR A 10 2.49 -0.52 20.45
CA THR A 10 2.80 0.86 20.80
C THR A 10 3.88 1.44 19.87
N LEU A 11 4.06 2.77 19.89
CA LEU A 11 5.19 3.43 19.21
C LEU A 11 6.54 2.77 19.57
N ALA A 12 6.76 2.46 20.85
CA ALA A 12 8.00 1.82 21.31
C ALA A 12 8.18 0.41 20.70
N ASP A 13 7.10 -0.35 20.53
CA ASP A 13 7.15 -1.67 19.92
C ASP A 13 7.53 -1.59 18.43
N TYR A 14 6.98 -0.63 17.69
CA TYR A 14 7.34 -0.41 16.28
C TYR A 14 8.80 0.01 16.13
N VAL A 15 9.27 0.95 16.95
CA VAL A 15 10.67 1.39 16.96
C VAL A 15 11.59 0.23 17.31
N ARG A 16 11.21 -0.61 18.28
CA ARG A 16 11.97 -1.81 18.65
C ARG A 16 12.06 -2.78 17.48
N GLU A 17 10.97 -3.12 16.80
CA GLU A 17 11.04 -4.02 15.63
C GLU A 17 11.87 -3.46 14.47
N LEU A 18 11.82 -2.13 14.27
CA LEU A 18 12.63 -1.46 13.24
C LEU A 18 14.13 -1.48 13.55
N THR A 19 14.51 -1.28 14.82
CA THR A 19 15.90 -1.02 15.24
C THR A 19 16.59 -2.17 15.94
N GLU A 20 15.86 -3.16 16.45
CA GLU A 20 16.39 -4.29 17.21
C GLU A 20 16.05 -5.64 16.56
N PRO A 21 16.90 -6.67 16.75
CA PRO A 21 16.55 -8.04 16.37
C PRO A 21 15.26 -8.50 17.04
N HIS A 22 14.36 -9.12 16.28
CA HIS A 22 13.06 -9.57 16.77
C HIS A 22 12.83 -11.05 16.47
N THR A 23 11.86 -11.63 17.18
CA THR A 23 11.48 -13.04 17.02
C THR A 23 10.11 -13.12 16.38
N HIS A 24 10.04 -13.73 15.21
CA HIS A 24 8.79 -14.05 14.54
C HIS A 24 8.31 -15.44 14.97
N VAL A 25 7.03 -15.54 15.31
CA VAL A 25 6.39 -16.81 15.67
C VAL A 25 5.23 -17.04 14.72
N GLU A 26 5.39 -18.00 13.82
CA GLU A 26 4.34 -18.44 12.92
C GLU A 26 3.72 -19.73 13.47
N THR A 27 2.40 -19.76 13.59
CA THR A 27 1.69 -20.98 14.02
C THR A 27 1.14 -21.67 12.79
N TYR A 28 1.45 -22.95 12.63
CA TYR A 28 0.99 -23.76 11.51
C TYR A 28 0.50 -25.12 12.02
N GLN A 29 -0.41 -25.72 11.27
CA GLN A 29 -0.94 -27.03 11.60
C GLN A 29 -0.13 -28.10 10.88
N THR A 30 0.38 -29.08 11.63
CA THR A 30 1.06 -30.25 11.08
C THR A 30 0.32 -31.53 11.47
N LYS A 31 0.42 -32.57 10.64
CA LYS A 31 -0.21 -33.86 10.94
C LYS A 31 0.45 -34.49 12.16
N SER A 32 -0.36 -34.97 13.10
CA SER A 32 0.15 -35.70 14.25
C SER A 32 0.79 -37.02 13.81
N LEU A 33 1.96 -37.34 14.37
CA LEU A 33 2.65 -38.61 14.12
C LEU A 33 2.05 -39.77 14.94
N THR A 34 1.28 -39.48 15.99
CA THR A 34 0.82 -40.47 16.98
C THR A 34 -0.68 -40.80 16.88
N GLY A 35 -1.41 -40.20 15.94
CA GLY A 35 -2.84 -40.48 15.77
C GLY A 35 -3.50 -39.65 14.67
N PRO A 36 -4.78 -39.91 14.39
CA PRO A 36 -5.56 -39.10 13.46
C PRO A 36 -5.80 -37.70 14.08
N GLY A 37 -5.17 -36.68 13.50
CA GLY A 37 -5.37 -35.29 13.91
C GLY A 37 -4.29 -34.34 13.41
N PHE A 38 -4.55 -33.04 13.54
CA PHE A 38 -3.56 -31.97 13.35
C PHE A 38 -3.13 -31.45 14.72
N ILE A 39 -1.85 -31.11 14.85
CA ILE A 39 -1.30 -30.41 16.01
C ILE A 39 -0.85 -29.02 15.59
N ASP A 40 -1.09 -28.04 16.45
CA ASP A 40 -0.58 -26.68 16.27
C ASP A 40 0.91 -26.68 16.62
N ALA A 41 1.75 -26.52 15.60
CA ALA A 41 3.18 -26.31 15.74
C ALA A 41 3.51 -24.82 15.64
N ARG A 42 4.61 -24.41 16.26
CA ARG A 42 5.12 -23.03 16.18
C ARG A 42 6.48 -23.02 15.51
N HIS A 43 6.61 -22.28 14.44
CA HIS A 43 7.89 -21.96 13.81
C HIS A 43 8.39 -20.64 14.41
N ILE A 44 9.51 -20.69 15.11
CA ILE A 44 10.13 -19.54 15.76
C ILE A 44 11.37 -19.17 14.95
N THR A 45 11.38 -17.98 14.34
CA THR A 45 12.52 -17.46 13.58
C THR A 45 13.05 -16.22 14.26
N ARG A 46 14.36 -16.17 14.53
CA ARG A 46 15.03 -14.94 15.00
C ARG A 46 15.52 -14.16 13.78
N ALA A 47 15.01 -12.94 13.62
CA ALA A 47 15.35 -12.06 12.52
C ALA A 47 16.22 -10.89 13.00
N PRO A 48 17.13 -10.37 12.16
CA PRO A 48 17.77 -9.07 12.41
C PRO A 48 16.73 -7.93 12.48
N ALA A 49 17.16 -6.75 12.91
CA ALA A 49 16.31 -5.55 12.86
C ALA A 49 15.83 -5.28 11.42
N LEU A 50 14.62 -4.76 11.22
CA LEU A 50 14.10 -4.52 9.88
C LEU A 50 14.96 -3.53 9.09
N LEU A 51 15.51 -2.49 9.73
CA LEU A 51 16.42 -1.56 9.06
C LEU A 51 17.71 -2.24 8.59
N VAL A 52 18.21 -3.22 9.34
CA VAL A 52 19.38 -4.03 8.94
C VAL A 52 19.03 -4.91 7.74
N GLN A 53 17.83 -5.52 7.74
CA GLN A 53 17.36 -6.32 6.60
C GLN A 53 17.21 -5.48 5.34
N LEU A 54 16.67 -4.25 5.45
CA LEU A 54 16.58 -3.30 4.33
C LEU A 54 17.97 -2.90 3.81
N ALA A 55 18.90 -2.59 4.70
CA ALA A 55 20.26 -2.19 4.34
C ALA A 55 21.04 -3.31 3.64
N ASN A 56 20.93 -4.55 4.14
CA ASN A 56 21.64 -5.70 3.59
C ASN A 56 20.95 -6.34 2.38
N ASN A 57 19.70 -5.96 2.08
CA ASN A 57 18.83 -6.69 1.16
C ASN A 57 18.65 -8.18 1.55
N ASP A 58 18.74 -8.48 2.86
CA ASP A 58 18.58 -9.81 3.42
C ASP A 58 17.09 -10.16 3.48
N VAL A 59 16.50 -10.49 2.34
CA VAL A 59 15.10 -10.93 2.24
C VAL A 59 15.07 -12.45 2.09
N PRO A 60 14.34 -13.19 2.94
CA PRO A 60 13.98 -14.57 2.64
C PRO A 60 13.34 -14.58 1.24
N SER A 61 13.85 -15.40 0.33
CA SER A 61 13.36 -15.42 -1.05
C SER A 61 11.94 -16.01 -1.07
N ALA A 62 10.91 -15.19 -0.84
CA ALA A 62 9.51 -15.59 -0.96
C ALA A 62 9.12 -15.95 -2.41
N ALA A 63 10.04 -15.80 -3.37
CA ALA A 63 9.86 -16.23 -4.76
C ALA A 63 10.05 -17.74 -4.97
N SER A 64 10.34 -18.53 -3.92
CA SER A 64 10.54 -19.98 -4.03
C SER A 64 9.40 -20.81 -3.43
N ASP A 65 8.14 -20.45 -3.70
CA ASP A 65 7.05 -21.45 -3.62
C ASP A 65 7.24 -22.52 -4.73
N ASP A 66 7.91 -22.16 -5.83
CA ASP A 66 8.56 -23.13 -6.71
C ASP A 66 9.90 -23.51 -6.07
N GLY A 67 9.98 -24.73 -5.54
CA GLY A 67 11.17 -25.26 -4.85
C GLY A 67 12.50 -25.06 -5.60
N PRO A 68 13.64 -25.29 -4.95
CA PRO A 68 14.97 -24.89 -5.44
C PRO A 68 15.24 -25.44 -6.86
N ARG A 69 15.06 -24.59 -7.88
CA ARG A 69 15.50 -24.89 -9.24
C ARG A 69 17.00 -24.67 -9.31
N ALA A 70 17.74 -25.75 -9.54
CA ALA A 70 19.18 -25.70 -9.80
C ALA A 70 19.42 -25.01 -11.16
N GLY A 71 19.65 -23.70 -11.13
CA GLY A 71 20.04 -22.91 -12.29
C GLY A 71 20.76 -21.66 -11.86
N TYR A 72 21.76 -21.24 -12.64
CA TYR A 72 22.41 -19.93 -12.53
C TYR A 72 21.42 -18.83 -12.94
N ALA A 73 20.38 -18.63 -12.14
CA ALA A 73 19.54 -17.46 -12.25
C ALA A 73 20.33 -16.29 -11.67
N SER A 74 20.67 -15.32 -12.52
CA SER A 74 21.16 -14.02 -12.08
C SER A 74 20.24 -13.55 -10.96
N LYS A 75 20.76 -13.45 -9.72
CA LYS A 75 20.00 -12.85 -8.63
C LYS A 75 19.52 -11.49 -9.16
N PRO A 76 18.21 -11.19 -9.11
CA PRO A 76 17.71 -9.92 -9.63
C PRO A 76 18.57 -8.80 -9.06
N ALA A 77 18.87 -7.81 -9.91
CA ALA A 77 19.64 -6.63 -9.54
C ALA A 77 19.18 -6.15 -8.16
N ALA A 78 20.15 -5.75 -7.31
CA ALA A 78 19.94 -5.30 -5.93
C ALA A 78 18.54 -4.69 -5.75
N ARG A 79 17.76 -5.20 -4.78
CA ARG A 79 16.35 -4.83 -4.60
C ARG A 79 16.26 -3.33 -4.28
N LEU A 80 16.18 -2.51 -5.32
CA LEU A 80 16.17 -1.05 -5.23
C LEU A 80 15.06 -0.54 -4.31
N GLU A 81 13.95 -1.28 -4.22
CA GLU A 81 12.83 -1.01 -3.30
C GLU A 81 13.24 -1.03 -1.82
N ALA A 82 14.16 -1.92 -1.41
CA ALA A 82 14.62 -1.99 -0.01
C ALA A 82 15.51 -0.80 0.34
N LEU A 83 16.38 -0.40 -0.59
CA LEU A 83 17.21 0.80 -0.44
C LEU A 83 16.36 2.07 -0.47
N ASP A 84 15.37 2.16 -1.38
CA ASP A 84 14.43 3.28 -1.46
C ASP A 84 13.61 3.41 -0.17
N ALA A 85 13.10 2.30 0.36
CA ALA A 85 12.41 2.27 1.64
C ALA A 85 13.31 2.77 2.78
N LEU A 86 14.56 2.31 2.84
CA LEU A 86 15.52 2.74 3.87
C LEU A 86 15.82 4.24 3.78
N VAL A 87 16.11 4.76 2.58
CA VAL A 87 16.38 6.19 2.34
C VAL A 87 15.15 7.03 2.67
N SER A 88 13.95 6.58 2.30
CA SER A 88 12.71 7.28 2.63
C SER A 88 12.48 7.35 4.14
N ILE A 89 12.80 6.30 4.89
CA ILE A 89 12.70 6.30 6.36
C ILE A 89 13.73 7.27 6.94
N ASP A 90 14.98 7.20 6.49
CA ASP A 90 16.06 8.06 6.96
C ASP A 90 15.74 9.55 6.81
N LEU A 91 15.34 9.97 5.61
CA LEU A 91 14.96 11.36 5.34
C LEU A 91 13.76 11.80 6.19
N ALA A 92 12.77 10.93 6.37
CA ALA A 92 11.57 11.27 7.14
C ALA A 92 11.86 11.36 8.65
N VAL A 93 12.70 10.49 9.19
CA VAL A 93 13.16 10.54 10.59
C VAL A 93 13.93 11.84 10.85
N ASN A 94 14.90 12.15 10.01
CA ASN A 94 15.71 13.36 10.15
C ASN A 94 14.86 14.63 10.04
N ARG A 95 13.87 14.64 9.14
CA ARG A 95 12.89 15.72 9.06
C ARG A 95 12.11 15.88 10.37
N TRP A 96 11.59 14.79 10.95
CA TRP A 96 10.85 14.88 12.22
C TRP A 96 11.70 15.41 13.37
N ILE A 97 12.97 15.01 13.47
CA ILE A 97 13.90 15.53 14.50
C ILE A 97 14.06 17.06 14.35
N LEU A 98 14.24 17.54 13.12
CA LEU A 98 14.33 18.97 12.82
C LEU A 98 13.01 19.71 13.10
N ASP A 99 11.87 19.14 12.73
CA ASP A 99 10.54 19.74 12.92
C ASP A 99 10.19 19.89 14.42
N ILE A 100 10.70 19.00 15.29
CA ILE A 100 10.58 19.10 16.76
C ILE A 100 11.54 20.16 17.36
N GLY A 101 12.51 20.63 16.57
CA GLY A 101 13.48 21.65 16.98
C GLY A 101 14.78 21.09 17.57
N ASP A 102 15.10 19.82 17.33
CA ASP A 102 16.39 19.21 17.68
C ASP A 102 17.28 19.05 16.43
N GLN A 103 18.54 18.65 16.62
CA GLN A 103 19.47 18.36 15.54
C GLN A 103 19.72 16.84 15.43
N PRO A 104 19.79 16.27 14.22
CA PRO A 104 20.17 14.88 14.04
C PRO A 104 21.58 14.63 14.60
N GLN A 105 21.70 13.79 15.64
CA GLN A 105 22.98 13.52 16.28
C GLN A 105 23.73 12.34 15.65
N HIS A 106 23.07 11.60 14.78
CA HIS A 106 23.54 10.33 14.26
C HIS A 106 23.36 10.26 12.75
N LEU A 107 24.37 9.74 12.07
CA LEU A 107 24.29 9.39 10.63
C LEU A 107 23.63 8.02 10.42
N ASP A 108 23.41 7.26 11.49
CA ASP A 108 22.78 5.94 11.45
C ASP A 108 21.27 6.07 11.70
N THR A 109 20.48 5.62 10.73
CA THR A 109 19.01 5.69 10.75
C THR A 109 18.42 5.00 11.97
N ALA A 110 19.00 3.90 12.45
CA ALA A 110 18.49 3.20 13.63
C ALA A 110 18.61 4.05 14.90
N ARG A 111 19.78 4.68 15.11
CA ARG A 111 19.99 5.60 16.23
C ARG A 111 19.18 6.90 16.09
N ALA A 112 19.04 7.43 14.88
CA ALA A 112 18.18 8.58 14.63
C ALA A 112 16.71 8.27 14.98
N LEU A 113 16.21 7.08 14.64
CA LEU A 113 14.86 6.65 14.99
C LEU A 113 14.69 6.47 16.51
N GLN A 114 15.72 5.98 17.22
CA GLN A 114 15.72 5.92 18.69
C GLN A 114 15.73 7.32 19.33
N GLN A 115 16.50 8.27 18.76
CA GLN A 115 16.46 9.69 19.17
C GLN A 115 15.05 10.25 18.98
N LEU A 116 14.44 10.07 17.80
CA LEU A 116 13.07 10.50 17.53
C LEU A 116 12.07 9.92 18.53
N HIS A 117 12.18 8.64 18.88
CA HIS A 117 11.34 8.03 19.91
C HIS A 117 11.48 8.73 21.26
N SER A 118 12.70 9.06 21.68
CA SER A 118 12.93 9.79 22.94
C SER A 118 12.33 11.20 22.93
N LEU A 119 12.44 11.91 21.80
CA LEU A 119 11.85 13.25 21.61
C LEU A 119 10.33 13.21 21.59
N ALA A 120 9.73 12.19 20.97
CA ALA A 120 8.28 12.02 20.86
C ALA A 120 7.58 11.86 22.22
N VAL A 121 8.30 11.47 23.28
CA VAL A 121 7.78 11.42 24.66
C VAL A 121 7.50 12.81 25.21
N GLY A 122 8.31 13.81 24.83
CA GLY A 122 8.16 15.21 25.26
C GLY A 122 7.34 16.09 24.32
N ALA A 123 6.99 15.58 23.14
CA ALA A 123 6.19 16.31 22.15
C ALA A 123 4.72 16.46 22.57
N ASP A 124 4.04 17.45 21.99
CA ASP A 124 2.58 17.58 22.17
C ASP A 124 1.83 16.39 21.54
N GLN A 125 0.57 16.19 21.96
CA GLN A 125 -0.22 15.04 21.56
C GLN A 125 -0.45 14.96 20.04
N VAL A 126 -0.63 16.09 19.35
CA VAL A 126 -0.89 16.11 17.90
C VAL A 126 0.36 15.64 17.17
N THR A 127 1.52 16.19 17.53
CA THR A 127 2.82 15.80 16.99
C THR A 127 3.12 14.33 17.26
N ARG A 128 2.91 13.86 18.50
CA ARG A 128 3.12 12.46 18.88
C ARG A 128 2.26 11.50 18.06
N THR A 129 0.97 11.81 17.86
CA THR A 129 0.08 10.98 17.03
C THR A 129 0.50 10.98 15.56
N ALA A 130 1.01 12.09 15.03
CA ALA A 130 1.54 12.14 13.67
C ALA A 130 2.80 11.28 13.50
N ILE A 131 3.73 11.33 14.46
CA ILE A 131 4.93 10.49 14.49
C ILE A 131 4.54 9.01 14.59
N GLU A 132 3.62 8.65 15.48
CA GLU A 132 3.15 7.28 15.62
C GLU A 132 2.56 6.72 14.32
N ARG A 133 1.76 7.51 13.62
CA ARG A 133 1.22 7.15 12.30
C ARG A 133 2.32 6.90 11.28
N ASP A 134 3.32 7.76 11.21
CA ASP A 134 4.39 7.67 10.23
C ASP A 134 5.33 6.49 10.54
N VAL A 135 5.69 6.28 11.82
CA VAL A 135 6.47 5.12 12.27
C VAL A 135 5.75 3.81 11.98
N HIS A 136 4.43 3.76 12.24
CA HIS A 136 3.62 2.60 11.88
C HIS A 136 3.62 2.34 10.36
N ARG A 137 3.53 3.40 9.54
CA ARG A 137 3.63 3.28 8.07
C ARG A 137 5.01 2.75 7.64
N TRP A 138 6.09 3.26 8.23
CA TRP A 138 7.45 2.78 7.95
C TRP A 138 7.63 1.32 8.33
N TRP A 139 7.09 0.91 9.48
CA TRP A 139 7.11 -0.48 9.93
C TRP A 139 6.36 -1.41 8.96
N ILE A 140 5.13 -1.06 8.54
CA ILE A 140 4.38 -1.83 7.53
C ILE A 140 5.19 -1.94 6.23
N HIS A 141 5.72 -0.82 5.75
CA HIS A 141 6.44 -0.79 4.47
C HIS A 141 7.72 -1.63 4.54
N ALA A 142 8.49 -1.52 5.62
CA ALA A 142 9.68 -2.32 5.85
C ALA A 142 9.36 -3.82 5.85
N ARG A 143 8.31 -4.25 6.56
CA ARG A 143 7.86 -5.66 6.59
C ARG A 143 7.43 -6.18 5.21
N ILE A 144 6.74 -5.37 4.42
CA ILE A 144 6.34 -5.73 3.05
C ILE A 144 7.57 -5.94 2.17
N VAL A 145 8.49 -4.97 2.17
CA VAL A 145 9.67 -4.99 1.30
C VAL A 145 10.67 -6.10 1.69
N THR A 146 10.75 -6.40 2.98
CA THR A 146 11.53 -7.52 3.54
C THR A 146 10.81 -8.87 3.45
N GLY A 147 9.59 -8.92 2.90
CA GLY A 147 8.86 -10.16 2.63
C GLY A 147 8.24 -10.83 3.87
N TRP A 148 8.21 -10.15 5.02
CA TRP A 148 7.48 -10.65 6.20
C TRP A 148 5.97 -10.53 6.04
N ASP A 149 5.52 -9.51 5.32
CA ASP A 149 4.13 -9.30 4.98
C ASP A 149 3.97 -9.19 3.46
N SER A 150 2.79 -9.50 2.94
CA SER A 150 2.44 -9.22 1.55
C SER A 150 1.72 -7.89 1.43
N ALA A 151 2.07 -7.08 0.43
CA ALA A 151 1.31 -5.89 0.10
C ALA A 151 -0.13 -6.28 -0.26
N ALA A 152 -1.10 -5.53 0.25
CA ALA A 152 -2.47 -5.69 -0.22
C ALA A 152 -2.55 -5.26 -1.69
N TRP A 153 -2.99 -6.17 -2.55
CA TRP A 153 -3.32 -5.86 -3.93
C TRP A 153 -4.40 -4.76 -3.96
N SER A 154 -4.16 -3.72 -4.75
CA SER A 154 -5.02 -2.53 -4.84
C SER A 154 -5.47 -2.33 -6.28
N PRO A 155 -6.46 -3.12 -6.75
CA PRO A 155 -6.98 -2.95 -8.10
C PRO A 155 -7.65 -1.58 -8.24
N ASP A 156 -7.47 -0.94 -9.40
CA ASP A 156 -8.14 0.32 -9.74
C ASP A 156 -9.58 0.10 -10.23
N ASN A 157 -10.30 -0.79 -9.54
CA ASN A 157 -11.68 -1.16 -9.82
C ASN A 157 -12.62 -0.45 -8.84
N THR A 158 -13.90 -0.37 -9.18
CA THR A 158 -14.90 0.20 -8.27
C THR A 158 -15.22 -0.80 -7.15
N CYS A 159 -15.49 -0.28 -5.96
CA CYS A 159 -16.05 -1.07 -4.88
C CYS A 159 -17.50 -1.47 -5.23
N PRO A 160 -17.87 -2.77 -5.24
CA PRO A 160 -19.23 -3.17 -5.59
C PRO A 160 -20.30 -2.73 -4.57
N ALA A 161 -19.89 -2.34 -3.35
CA ALA A 161 -20.81 -1.85 -2.33
C ALA A 161 -21.07 -0.34 -2.40
N CYS A 162 -20.09 0.49 -2.76
CA CYS A 162 -20.23 1.96 -2.77
C CYS A 162 -19.91 2.65 -4.09
N GLY A 163 -19.44 1.91 -5.09
CA GLY A 163 -19.05 2.42 -6.42
C GLY A 163 -17.73 3.20 -6.45
N GLU A 164 -17.05 3.41 -5.32
CA GLU A 164 -15.84 4.21 -5.27
C GLU A 164 -14.62 3.46 -5.82
N ARG A 165 -13.90 4.06 -6.76
CA ARG A 165 -12.76 3.47 -7.48
C ARG A 165 -11.45 3.59 -6.69
N GLY A 166 -10.55 2.61 -6.83
CA GLY A 166 -9.20 2.65 -6.25
C GLY A 166 -9.16 2.49 -4.71
N THR A 167 -10.31 2.16 -4.11
CA THR A 167 -10.47 2.02 -2.65
C THR A 167 -10.33 0.59 -2.16
N LEU A 168 -10.31 -0.40 -3.07
CA LEU A 168 -10.19 -1.81 -2.73
C LEU A 168 -8.77 -2.15 -2.26
N ARG A 169 -8.67 -2.89 -1.17
CA ARG A 169 -7.42 -3.48 -0.66
C ARG A 169 -7.66 -4.96 -0.39
N ILE A 170 -6.90 -5.82 -1.07
CA ILE A 170 -7.10 -7.27 -1.07
C ILE A 170 -5.81 -7.94 -0.65
N ARG A 171 -5.87 -8.73 0.41
CA ARG A 171 -4.77 -9.61 0.80
C ARG A 171 -5.00 -10.99 0.19
N LEU A 172 -4.21 -11.30 -0.83
CA LEU A 172 -4.42 -12.50 -1.64
C LEU A 172 -4.13 -13.79 -0.86
N ALA A 173 -3.09 -13.82 -0.01
CA ALA A 173 -2.75 -15.00 0.78
C ALA A 173 -3.85 -15.36 1.78
N GLU A 174 -4.42 -14.36 2.46
CA GLU A 174 -5.47 -14.55 3.45
C GLU A 174 -6.88 -14.61 2.84
N HIS A 175 -7.04 -14.40 1.53
CA HIS A 175 -8.34 -14.34 0.84
C HIS A 175 -9.33 -13.34 1.46
N ILE A 176 -8.82 -12.19 1.94
CA ILE A 176 -9.63 -11.13 2.57
C ILE A 176 -9.50 -9.83 1.77
N GLY A 177 -10.62 -9.18 1.51
CA GLY A 177 -10.70 -7.85 0.90
C GLY A 177 -11.39 -6.83 1.81
N ARG A 178 -11.08 -5.55 1.64
CA ARG A 178 -11.79 -4.44 2.29
C ARG A 178 -11.82 -3.18 1.42
N CYS A 179 -12.93 -2.46 1.47
CA CYS A 179 -13.05 -1.11 0.94
C CYS A 179 -12.52 -0.08 1.96
N THR A 180 -11.60 0.78 1.51
CA THR A 180 -10.96 1.82 2.34
C THR A 180 -11.59 3.20 2.18
N PHE A 181 -12.71 3.31 1.46
CA PHE A 181 -13.44 4.58 1.32
C PHE A 181 -13.88 5.10 2.69
N LYS A 182 -13.37 6.28 3.06
CA LYS A 182 -13.59 6.91 4.37
C LYS A 182 -14.86 7.74 4.46
N GLY A 183 -15.63 7.82 3.38
CA GLY A 183 -16.74 8.76 3.27
C GLY A 183 -16.28 10.14 2.78
N ASP A 184 -17.26 10.96 2.45
CA ASP A 184 -17.11 12.38 2.11
C ASP A 184 -18.27 13.16 2.77
N ASP A 185 -18.39 14.46 2.51
CA ASP A 185 -19.46 15.29 3.08
C ASP A 185 -20.89 14.80 2.77
N ARG A 186 -21.06 13.85 1.84
CA ARG A 186 -22.36 13.36 1.35
C ARG A 186 -22.58 11.87 1.52
N ARG A 187 -21.53 11.08 1.75
CA ARG A 187 -21.58 9.62 1.82
C ARG A 187 -20.84 9.11 3.04
N ASP A 188 -21.48 8.19 3.74
CA ASP A 188 -20.87 7.49 4.86
C ASP A 188 -19.67 6.62 4.41
N PRO A 189 -18.70 6.36 5.30
CA PRO A 189 -17.63 5.40 5.05
C PRO A 189 -18.21 4.03 4.69
N CYS A 190 -17.72 3.44 3.59
CA CYS A 190 -18.23 2.16 3.12
C CYS A 190 -17.79 1.01 4.03
N GLY A 191 -16.47 0.87 4.23
CA GLY A 191 -15.89 -0.14 5.12
C GLY A 191 -16.22 -1.61 4.78
N ALA A 192 -16.88 -1.90 3.66
CA ALA A 192 -17.28 -3.25 3.27
C ALA A 192 -16.09 -4.21 3.26
N THR A 193 -16.33 -5.43 3.73
CA THR A 193 -15.32 -6.49 3.85
C THR A 193 -15.78 -7.74 3.10
N TRP A 194 -14.83 -8.44 2.50
CA TRP A 194 -15.02 -9.74 1.88
C TRP A 194 -14.07 -10.73 2.54
N ASP A 195 -14.60 -11.83 3.02
CA ASP A 195 -13.88 -12.94 3.64
C ASP A 195 -13.70 -14.09 2.65
N GLU A 196 -13.08 -15.19 3.09
CA GLU A 196 -12.83 -16.37 2.24
C GLU A 196 -14.10 -16.89 1.54
N ALA A 197 -15.27 -16.78 2.18
CA ALA A 197 -16.54 -17.24 1.62
C ALA A 197 -17.11 -16.30 0.55
N THR A 198 -16.79 -15.00 0.62
CA THR A 198 -17.39 -13.96 -0.24
C THR A 198 -16.40 -13.31 -1.20
N ILE A 199 -15.10 -13.58 -1.07
CA ILE A 199 -14.04 -13.00 -1.91
C ILE A 199 -14.20 -13.36 -3.39
N GLY A 200 -14.81 -14.51 -3.69
CA GLY A 200 -15.14 -14.91 -5.06
C GLY A 200 -16.05 -13.90 -5.77
N LEU A 201 -17.02 -13.33 -5.05
CA LEU A 201 -17.92 -12.31 -5.61
C LEU A 201 -17.18 -11.01 -5.95
N LEU A 202 -16.22 -10.61 -5.10
CA LEU A 202 -15.36 -9.46 -5.37
C LEU A 202 -14.46 -9.72 -6.59
N ALA A 203 -13.89 -10.93 -6.68
CA ALA A 203 -13.04 -11.32 -7.80
C ALA A 203 -13.82 -11.30 -9.13
N ASP A 204 -15.07 -11.77 -9.14
CA ASP A 204 -15.93 -11.74 -10.32
C ASP A 204 -16.28 -10.31 -10.74
N HIS A 205 -16.58 -9.42 -9.79
CA HIS A 205 -16.79 -7.99 -10.05
C HIS A 205 -15.56 -7.35 -10.70
N ILE A 206 -14.38 -7.55 -10.11
CA ILE A 206 -13.11 -7.02 -10.64
C ILE A 206 -12.83 -7.55 -12.05
N ARG A 207 -13.08 -8.85 -12.29
CA ARG A 207 -12.92 -9.46 -13.61
C ARG A 207 -13.87 -8.84 -14.63
N ALA A 208 -15.15 -8.70 -14.29
CA ALA A 208 -16.16 -8.12 -15.17
C ALA A 208 -15.81 -6.67 -15.54
N GLU A 209 -15.39 -5.84 -14.58
CA GLU A 209 -14.95 -4.47 -14.87
C GLU A 209 -13.69 -4.43 -15.72
N SER A 210 -12.70 -5.26 -15.40
CA SER A 210 -11.44 -5.32 -16.16
C SER A 210 -11.67 -5.78 -17.60
N GLU A 211 -12.60 -6.73 -17.81
CA GLU A 211 -13.01 -7.17 -19.15
C GLU A 211 -13.76 -6.06 -19.90
N ALA A 212 -14.66 -5.34 -19.22
CA ALA A 212 -15.37 -4.20 -19.80
C ALA A 212 -14.41 -3.06 -20.20
N GLU A 213 -13.33 -2.84 -19.44
CA GLU A 213 -12.28 -1.87 -19.79
C GLU A 213 -11.39 -2.35 -20.95
N ARG A 214 -11.12 -3.66 -21.02
CA ARG A 214 -10.35 -4.27 -22.13
C ARG A 214 -11.10 -4.28 -23.45
N GLN A 215 -12.44 -4.36 -23.43
CA GLN A 215 -13.22 -4.26 -24.65
C GLN A 215 -12.95 -2.90 -25.28
N VAL A 216 -12.22 -2.92 -26.40
CA VAL A 216 -11.93 -1.74 -27.22
C VAL A 216 -13.26 -1.08 -27.53
N ARG A 217 -13.51 0.09 -26.93
CA ARG A 217 -14.74 0.83 -27.20
C ARG A 217 -14.81 1.04 -28.71
N PRO A 218 -15.85 0.54 -29.41
CA PRO A 218 -15.97 0.70 -30.85
C PRO A 218 -16.14 2.19 -31.15
N GLY A 219 -15.02 2.84 -31.42
CA GLY A 219 -14.89 4.27 -31.69
C GLY A 219 -13.80 4.48 -32.72
N ALA A 220 -13.96 5.52 -33.53
CA ALA A 220 -13.05 5.83 -34.64
C ALA A 220 -11.68 6.31 -34.10
N GLY A 221 -10.76 5.36 -33.89
CA GLY A 221 -9.33 5.62 -33.72
C GLY A 221 -8.85 5.97 -32.29
N PRO A 222 -7.53 5.95 -32.06
CA PRO A 222 -6.91 6.19 -30.76
C PRO A 222 -7.13 7.63 -30.29
N CYS A 223 -7.68 7.80 -29.10
CA CYS A 223 -7.74 9.09 -28.43
C CYS A 223 -6.34 9.45 -27.89
N TRP A 224 -5.73 10.51 -28.41
CA TRP A 224 -4.49 11.05 -27.85
C TRP A 224 -4.83 11.92 -26.63
N CYS A 225 -4.30 11.56 -25.46
CA CYS A 225 -4.24 12.45 -24.31
C CYS A 225 -2.97 13.30 -24.47
N PRO A 226 -3.06 14.64 -24.51
CA PRO A 226 -1.88 15.48 -24.60
C PRO A 226 -1.02 15.32 -23.34
N VAL A 227 0.29 15.18 -23.53
CA VAL A 227 1.31 15.42 -22.50
C VAL A 227 1.94 16.78 -22.87
N PRO A 228 1.99 17.77 -21.96
CA PRO A 228 1.64 17.71 -20.54
C PRO A 228 0.14 17.77 -20.25
N GLU A 229 -0.23 17.25 -19.08
CA GLU A 229 -1.60 17.16 -18.58
C GLU A 229 -2.20 18.58 -18.43
N PRO A 230 -3.26 18.93 -19.18
CA PRO A 230 -3.88 20.23 -19.06
C PRO A 230 -4.57 20.34 -17.70
N ASP A 231 -4.49 21.51 -17.05
CA ASP A 231 -5.31 21.80 -15.88
C ASP A 231 -6.75 22.06 -16.33
N VAL A 232 -7.68 21.17 -15.95
CA VAL A 232 -9.04 21.12 -16.49
C VAL A 232 -10.06 21.37 -15.36
N PRO A 233 -10.46 22.63 -15.08
CA PRO A 233 -11.33 22.95 -13.95
C PRO A 233 -12.80 22.53 -14.13
N ASP A 234 -13.25 22.32 -15.38
CA ASP A 234 -14.61 21.85 -15.68
C ASP A 234 -14.58 20.41 -16.18
N LEU A 235 -15.27 19.48 -15.51
CA LEU A 235 -15.30 18.06 -15.90
C LEU A 235 -16.55 17.70 -16.73
N ARG A 236 -17.41 18.68 -17.05
CA ARG A 236 -18.68 18.45 -17.77
C ARG A 236 -18.47 18.03 -19.23
N PHE A 237 -17.35 18.42 -19.83
CA PHE A 237 -17.00 18.02 -21.19
C PHE A 237 -16.19 16.73 -21.15
N GLN A 238 -16.85 15.61 -21.45
CA GLN A 238 -16.19 14.31 -21.60
C GLN A 238 -15.97 14.01 -23.07
N CYS A 239 -14.85 13.37 -23.39
CA CYS A 239 -14.61 12.90 -24.76
C CYS A 239 -15.67 11.84 -25.12
N PRO A 240 -16.39 11.99 -26.24
CA PRO A 240 -17.42 11.03 -26.62
C PRO A 240 -16.84 9.65 -26.98
N ALA A 241 -15.52 9.55 -27.21
CA ALA A 241 -14.85 8.28 -27.50
C ALA A 241 -14.37 7.55 -26.22
N CYS A 242 -13.60 8.24 -25.35
CA CYS A 242 -12.98 7.60 -24.18
C CYS A 242 -13.62 7.98 -22.84
N GLY A 243 -14.59 8.88 -22.80
CA GLY A 243 -15.22 9.37 -21.56
C GLY A 243 -14.31 10.21 -20.68
N SER A 244 -13.03 10.37 -21.02
CA SER A 244 -12.10 11.21 -20.28
C SER A 244 -12.36 12.68 -20.56
N ALA A 245 -12.51 13.47 -19.49
CA ALA A 245 -12.54 14.93 -19.57
C ALA A 245 -11.17 15.54 -19.93
N ARG A 246 -10.10 14.73 -19.89
CA ARG A 246 -8.70 15.15 -20.16
C ARG A 246 -8.23 14.80 -21.57
N CYS A 247 -9.04 14.11 -22.36
CA CYS A 247 -8.69 13.77 -23.74
C CYS A 247 -8.72 15.02 -24.64
N TRP A 248 -7.83 15.08 -25.65
CA TRP A 248 -7.78 16.17 -26.63
C TRP A 248 -9.14 16.52 -27.24
N ASN A 249 -9.97 15.52 -27.54
CA ASN A 249 -11.31 15.75 -28.10
C ASN A 249 -12.24 16.49 -27.13
N ALA A 250 -12.12 16.23 -25.82
CA ALA A 250 -12.88 16.93 -24.78
C ALA A 250 -12.40 18.38 -24.63
N VAL A 251 -11.08 18.58 -24.64
CA VAL A 251 -10.45 19.91 -24.58
C VAL A 251 -10.83 20.74 -25.81
N HIS A 252 -10.76 20.15 -27.00
CA HIS A 252 -11.11 20.81 -28.26
C HIS A 252 -12.61 21.15 -28.33
N ALA A 253 -13.49 20.24 -27.90
CA ALA A 253 -14.93 20.51 -27.82
C ALA A 253 -15.24 21.70 -26.89
N ARG A 254 -14.54 21.82 -25.76
CA ARG A 254 -14.66 22.97 -24.86
C ARG A 254 -14.18 24.26 -25.52
N LEU A 255 -13.01 24.22 -26.15
CA LEU A 255 -12.43 25.39 -26.79
C LEU A 255 -13.36 25.93 -27.90
N LEU A 256 -13.98 25.03 -28.67
CA LEU A 256 -15.02 25.39 -29.64
C LEU A 256 -16.29 25.94 -29.00
N ALA A 257 -16.69 25.46 -27.82
CA ALA A 257 -17.86 25.97 -27.10
C ALA A 257 -17.60 27.41 -26.59
N SER A 258 -16.44 27.67 -25.98
CA SER A 258 -16.04 29.00 -25.53
C SER A 258 -16.00 30.02 -26.67
N LEU A 259 -15.43 29.64 -27.82
CA LEU A 259 -15.41 30.51 -29.01
C LEU A 259 -16.81 30.81 -29.59
N ARG A 260 -17.79 29.91 -29.39
CA ARG A 260 -19.17 30.14 -29.83
C ARG A 260 -19.90 31.11 -28.89
N GLU A 261 -19.68 31.00 -27.58
CA GLU A 261 -20.26 31.91 -26.60
C GLU A 261 -19.77 33.35 -26.80
N GLU A 262 -18.46 33.54 -27.05
CA GLU A 262 -17.88 34.85 -27.35
C GLU A 262 -18.49 35.50 -28.61
N ARG A 263 -18.80 34.70 -29.64
CA ARG A 263 -19.42 35.20 -30.87
C ARG A 263 -20.91 35.53 -30.76
N MET A 264 -21.61 34.97 -29.77
CA MET A 264 -23.04 35.26 -29.55
C MET A 264 -23.25 36.40 -28.54
N GLY A 265 -22.21 36.77 -27.78
CA GLY A 265 -22.24 37.88 -26.82
C GLY A 265 -21.70 39.21 -27.33
N ALA A 266 -21.28 39.28 -28.60
CA ALA A 266 -20.80 40.48 -29.29
C ALA A 266 -21.73 40.86 -30.44
#